data_AF-A0A7S7P434-F1
#
_entry.id   AF-A0A7S7P434-F1
#
_cell.length_a   1.000
_cell.length_b   1.000
_cell.length_c   1.000
_cell.angle_alpha   90.00
_cell.angle_beta   90.00
_cell.angle_gamma   90.00
#
_symmetry.space_group_name_H-M   'P 1'
#
loop_
_entity.id
_entity.type
_entity.pdbx_description
1 polymer ?
#
loop_
_entity_poly.entity_id
_entity_poly.type
_entity_poly.pdbx_seq_one_letter_code
_entity_poly.pdbx_strand_id
1 'polypeptide(L)'
;MRPSTIATLLLALFGAAANAHAGTRSGALAVDGIRGSIAARDCGQAVDRLKSGLKNGYPEVVLLAGSMYENGICVKRDWARAVSFYAQAHGAGEKEGAARIAAGYADPASGHDVAAALWWAWQTPGFRLNWCAVPQDARADPDRFVAALQAWPAARLAACNYVAGVLSTIAAEVKYPELAAAHGIGGDVTLRFLAGVPRIELQRGDAREYELVGWVSADTLRDRKTRRIGDGFETALSAVANRALQRYPHPGGMPADTLVQVKFSFGIEHQMAR
;
A
#
# COMPACT_ATOMS: atom_id res chain seq x y z
N MET A 1 -12.11 -9.69 -35.86
CA MET A 1 -12.56 -8.85 -34.73
C MET A 1 -12.59 -9.71 -33.48
N ARG A 2 -11.85 -9.37 -32.42
CA ARG A 2 -12.00 -9.98 -31.09
C ARG A 2 -12.90 -9.05 -30.25
N PRO A 3 -13.85 -9.56 -29.45
CA PRO A 3 -14.73 -8.71 -28.67
C PRO A 3 -13.92 -7.99 -27.57
N SER A 4 -14.12 -6.68 -27.44
CA SER A 4 -13.59 -5.92 -26.31
C SER A 4 -14.18 -6.48 -25.01
N THR A 5 -13.33 -6.94 -24.11
CA THR A 5 -13.72 -7.27 -22.74
C THR A 5 -14.29 -6.03 -22.08
N ILE A 6 -15.58 -6.06 -21.76
CA ILE A 6 -16.27 -5.01 -21.01
C ILE A 6 -15.58 -4.91 -19.64
N ALA A 7 -14.99 -3.75 -19.34
CA ALA A 7 -14.37 -3.49 -18.05
C ALA A 7 -15.47 -3.24 -16.99
N THR A 8 -15.95 -4.33 -16.39
CA THR A 8 -16.94 -4.28 -15.31
C THR A 8 -16.25 -3.96 -13.99
N LEU A 9 -16.34 -2.69 -13.56
CA LEU A 9 -15.82 -2.21 -12.28
C LEU A 9 -16.48 -2.95 -11.11
N LEU A 10 -15.78 -3.95 -10.56
CA LEU A 10 -16.29 -4.75 -9.43
C LEU A 10 -16.03 -4.03 -8.09
N LEU A 11 -16.88 -3.06 -7.79
CA LEU A 11 -16.83 -2.31 -6.53
C LEU A 11 -17.46 -3.07 -5.36
N ALA A 12 -16.66 -3.29 -4.31
CA ALA A 12 -17.15 -3.66 -2.99
C ALA A 12 -17.74 -2.42 -2.28
N LEU A 13 -19.01 -2.11 -2.57
CA LEU A 13 -19.77 -1.08 -1.87
C LEU A 13 -20.10 -1.52 -0.44
N PHE A 14 -19.53 -0.86 0.57
CA PHE A 14 -19.89 -1.06 1.98
C PHE A 14 -19.96 0.28 2.72
N GLY A 15 -21.06 0.51 3.45
CA GLY A 15 -21.20 1.64 4.36
C GLY A 15 -20.43 1.40 5.66
N ALA A 16 -19.66 2.38 6.11
CA ALA A 16 -18.94 2.31 7.37
C ALA A 16 -19.87 2.66 8.55
N ALA A 17 -20.01 1.73 9.49
CA ALA A 17 -20.67 1.97 10.78
C ALA A 17 -19.90 1.27 11.92
N ALA A 18 -18.69 1.77 12.20
CA ALA A 18 -17.97 1.51 13.45
C ALA A 18 -16.99 2.67 13.72
N ASN A 19 -17.08 3.30 14.89
CA ASN A 19 -16.17 4.38 15.32
C ASN A 19 -14.81 3.82 15.78
N ALA A 20 -14.13 3.03 14.94
CA ALA A 20 -12.78 2.55 15.15
C ALA A 20 -11.83 3.36 14.28
N HIS A 21 -10.84 4.01 14.90
CA HIS A 21 -9.80 4.76 14.21
C HIS A 21 -8.55 3.88 14.08
N ALA A 22 -7.96 3.83 12.89
CA ALA A 22 -6.66 3.19 12.65
C ALA A 22 -5.53 3.73 13.55
N GLY A 23 -4.53 2.90 13.86
CA GLY A 23 -3.33 3.30 14.62
C GLY A 23 -3.43 3.09 16.13
N THR A 24 -4.21 2.11 16.58
CA THR A 24 -4.35 1.78 18.00
C THR A 24 -3.25 0.84 18.49
N ARG A 25 -2.75 1.06 19.72
CA ARG A 25 -1.81 0.14 20.37
C ARG A 25 -2.38 -1.29 20.50
N SER A 26 -3.68 -1.40 20.76
CA SER A 26 -4.37 -2.70 20.90
C SER A 26 -4.45 -3.46 19.58
N GLY A 27 -4.74 -2.77 18.47
CA GLY A 27 -4.77 -3.36 17.13
C GLY A 27 -3.39 -3.82 16.67
N ALA A 28 -2.35 -3.04 16.92
CA ALA A 28 -0.95 -3.44 16.66
C ALA A 28 -0.57 -4.72 17.44
N LEU A 29 -0.84 -4.77 18.76
CA LEU A 29 -0.58 -5.97 19.59
C LEU A 29 -1.38 -7.20 19.14
N ALA A 30 -2.61 -7.01 18.65
CA ALA A 30 -3.42 -8.09 18.09
C ALA A 30 -2.81 -8.63 16.79
N VAL A 31 -2.37 -7.74 15.89
CA VAL A 31 -1.65 -8.11 14.65
C VAL A 31 -0.36 -8.87 14.94
N ASP A 32 0.45 -8.42 15.90
CA ASP A 32 1.69 -9.08 16.28
C ASP A 32 1.43 -10.47 16.88
N GLY A 33 0.39 -10.61 17.71
CA GLY A 33 -0.05 -11.90 18.23
C GLY A 33 -0.45 -12.89 17.14
N ILE A 34 -1.18 -12.44 16.11
CA ILE A 34 -1.57 -13.27 14.96
C ILE A 34 -0.34 -13.65 14.13
N ARG A 35 0.54 -12.70 13.83
CA ARG A 35 1.80 -12.93 13.10
C ARG A 35 2.71 -13.91 13.83
N GLY A 36 2.82 -13.81 15.16
CA GLY A 36 3.55 -14.76 15.99
C GLY A 36 3.03 -16.19 15.88
N SER A 37 1.70 -16.37 15.92
CA SER A 37 1.08 -17.69 15.71
C SER A 37 1.34 -18.24 14.29
N ILE A 38 1.27 -17.40 13.26
CA ILE A 38 1.61 -17.77 11.88
C ILE A 38 3.08 -18.20 11.77
N ALA A 39 4.01 -17.45 12.37
CA ALA A 39 5.45 -17.77 12.38
C ALA A 39 5.75 -19.08 13.12
N ALA A 40 5.03 -19.35 14.21
CA ALA A 40 5.05 -20.63 14.94
C ALA A 40 4.35 -21.79 14.20
N ARG A 41 3.77 -21.54 13.02
CA ARG A 41 2.94 -22.48 12.23
C ARG A 41 1.67 -22.98 12.94
N ASP A 42 1.23 -22.29 14.00
CA ASP A 42 -0.03 -22.55 14.68
C ASP A 42 -1.17 -21.79 14.01
N CYS A 43 -1.69 -22.37 12.93
CA CYS A 43 -2.81 -21.79 12.19
C CYS A 43 -4.14 -21.81 12.97
N GLY A 44 -4.31 -22.71 13.95
CA GLY A 44 -5.51 -22.73 14.80
C GLY A 44 -5.55 -21.47 15.67
N GLN A 45 -4.48 -21.23 16.42
CA GLN A 45 -4.33 -20.05 17.24
C GLN A 45 -4.29 -18.76 16.43
N ALA A 46 -3.67 -18.75 15.24
CA ALA A 46 -3.68 -17.59 14.35
C ALA A 46 -5.12 -17.19 13.96
N VAL A 47 -5.95 -18.17 13.59
CA VAL A 47 -7.35 -17.96 13.20
C VAL A 47 -8.21 -17.55 14.39
N ASP A 48 -7.97 -18.08 15.59
CA ASP A 48 -8.74 -17.69 16.78
C ASP A 48 -8.36 -16.29 17.30
N ARG A 49 -7.08 -15.93 17.25
CA ARG A 49 -6.65 -14.53 17.48
C ARG A 49 -7.23 -13.58 16.44
N LEU A 50 -7.28 -13.99 15.16
CA LEU A 50 -7.89 -13.22 14.07
C LEU A 50 -9.38 -12.95 14.33
N LYS A 51 -10.17 -13.99 14.66
CA LYS A 51 -11.59 -13.86 15.03
C LYS A 51 -11.78 -12.89 16.21
N SER A 52 -10.91 -12.98 17.22
CA SER A 52 -10.96 -12.09 18.38
C SER A 52 -10.70 -10.63 17.99
N GLY A 53 -9.64 -10.35 17.23
CA GLY A 53 -9.34 -8.98 16.78
C GLY A 53 -10.40 -8.39 15.85
N LEU A 54 -10.99 -9.20 14.96
CA LEU A 54 -12.14 -8.82 14.13
C LEU A 54 -13.38 -8.49 14.98
N LYS A 55 -13.68 -9.30 16.00
CA LYS A 55 -14.79 -9.03 16.95
C LYS A 55 -14.60 -7.73 17.73
N ASN A 56 -13.36 -7.36 18.04
CA ASN A 56 -13.03 -6.09 18.69
C ASN A 56 -12.96 -4.89 17.72
N GLY A 57 -13.14 -5.11 16.41
CA GLY A 57 -13.20 -4.05 15.41
C GLY A 57 -11.87 -3.35 15.13
N TYR A 58 -10.72 -3.98 15.40
CA TYR A 58 -9.40 -3.37 15.15
C TYR A 58 -9.10 -3.24 13.65
N PRO A 59 -8.97 -2.02 13.08
CA PRO A 59 -8.75 -1.82 11.63
C PRO A 59 -7.48 -2.52 11.12
N GLU A 60 -6.43 -2.58 11.92
CA GLU A 60 -5.16 -3.25 11.64
C GLU A 60 -5.35 -4.77 11.45
N VAL A 61 -6.28 -5.36 12.22
CA VAL A 61 -6.63 -6.79 12.12
C VAL A 61 -7.55 -7.04 10.94
N VAL A 62 -8.45 -6.10 10.61
CA VAL A 62 -9.26 -6.15 9.38
C VAL A 62 -8.35 -6.12 8.15
N LEU A 63 -7.34 -5.24 8.12
CA LEU A 63 -6.31 -5.20 7.06
C LEU A 63 -5.53 -6.52 6.97
N LEU A 64 -5.11 -7.09 8.12
CA LEU A 64 -4.40 -8.37 8.16
C LEU A 64 -5.28 -9.54 7.68
N ALA A 65 -6.58 -9.54 8.00
CA ALA A 65 -7.52 -10.56 7.53
C ALA A 65 -7.56 -10.60 6.00
N GLY A 66 -7.62 -9.44 5.35
CA GLY A 66 -7.52 -9.36 3.89
C GLY A 66 -6.21 -9.97 3.37
N SER A 67 -5.08 -9.69 4.03
CA SER A 67 -3.77 -10.28 3.70
C SER A 67 -3.76 -11.80 3.78
N MET A 68 -4.40 -12.36 4.80
CA MET A 68 -4.50 -13.81 5.00
C MET A 68 -5.36 -14.47 3.92
N TYR A 69 -6.49 -13.85 3.53
CA TYR A 69 -7.35 -14.35 2.46
C TYR A 69 -6.77 -14.16 1.05
N GLU A 70 -6.03 -13.08 0.78
CA GLU A 70 -5.35 -12.87 -0.52
C GLU A 70 -4.27 -13.94 -0.77
N ASN A 71 -3.51 -14.28 0.28
CA ASN A 71 -2.32 -15.13 0.16
C ASN A 71 -2.57 -16.60 0.59
N GLY A 72 -3.74 -16.90 1.17
CA GLY A 72 -4.04 -18.24 1.71
C GLY A 72 -3.26 -18.60 2.99
N ILE A 73 -2.92 -17.60 3.82
CA ILE A 73 -2.12 -17.80 5.03
C ILE A 73 -3.04 -18.24 6.17
N CYS A 74 -2.94 -19.51 6.58
CA CYS A 74 -3.78 -20.16 7.60
C CYS A 74 -5.30 -20.16 7.32
N VAL A 75 -5.74 -19.66 6.18
CA VAL A 75 -7.12 -19.70 5.66
C VAL A 75 -7.10 -20.10 4.18
N LYS A 76 -8.21 -20.61 3.65
CA LYS A 76 -8.32 -20.85 2.21
C LYS A 76 -8.27 -19.53 1.45
N ARG A 77 -7.42 -19.44 0.42
CA ARG A 77 -7.30 -18.25 -0.45
C ARG A 77 -8.66 -17.88 -1.06
N ASP A 78 -9.05 -16.62 -0.93
CA ASP A 78 -10.32 -16.06 -1.40
C ASP A 78 -10.17 -14.55 -1.66
N TRP A 79 -10.00 -14.18 -2.94
CA TRP A 79 -9.78 -12.78 -3.34
C TRP A 79 -10.98 -11.88 -3.06
N ALA A 80 -12.21 -12.37 -3.25
CA ALA A 80 -13.42 -11.58 -3.01
C ALA A 80 -13.57 -11.20 -1.53
N ARG A 81 -13.26 -12.14 -0.62
CA ARG A 81 -13.16 -11.83 0.82
C ARG A 81 -12.02 -10.87 1.13
N ALA A 82 -10.86 -11.02 0.50
CA ALA A 82 -9.73 -10.12 0.70
C ALA A 82 -10.10 -8.66 0.35
N VAL A 83 -10.71 -8.43 -0.82
CA VAL A 83 -11.21 -7.09 -1.23
C VAL A 83 -12.22 -6.54 -0.24
N SER A 84 -13.16 -7.35 0.26
CA SER A 84 -14.13 -6.89 1.26
C SER A 84 -13.47 -6.45 2.58
N PHE A 85 -12.48 -7.21 3.08
CA PHE A 85 -11.72 -6.81 4.28
C PHE A 85 -10.88 -5.55 4.02
N TYR A 86 -10.21 -5.44 2.87
CA TYR A 86 -9.43 -4.26 2.52
C TYR A 86 -10.28 -3.00 2.38
N ALA A 87 -11.50 -3.10 1.84
CA ALA A 87 -12.42 -1.98 1.72
C ALA A 87 -12.92 -1.51 3.09
N GLN A 88 -13.23 -2.46 4.00
CA GLN A 88 -13.56 -2.16 5.40
C GLN A 88 -12.39 -1.49 6.14
N ALA A 89 -11.17 -2.00 5.98
CA ALA A 89 -9.96 -1.41 6.58
C ALA A 89 -9.73 0.03 6.08
N HIS A 90 -9.90 0.27 4.77
CA HIS A 90 -9.79 1.60 4.18
C HIS A 90 -10.85 2.57 4.74
N GLY A 91 -12.10 2.13 4.86
CA GLY A 91 -13.18 2.90 5.47
C GLY A 91 -12.95 3.23 6.96
N ALA A 92 -12.14 2.44 7.66
CA ALA A 92 -11.72 2.67 9.05
C ALA A 92 -10.37 3.40 9.19
N GLY A 93 -9.78 3.86 8.07
CA GLY A 93 -8.58 4.71 8.05
C GLY A 93 -7.26 4.02 7.70
N GLU A 94 -7.23 2.70 7.49
CA GLU A 94 -6.03 1.98 7.01
C GLU A 94 -5.84 2.26 5.51
N LYS A 95 -4.96 3.21 5.19
CA LYS A 95 -4.74 3.71 3.81
C LYS A 95 -4.26 2.61 2.85
N GLU A 96 -3.57 1.62 3.40
CA GLU A 96 -3.07 0.41 2.76
C GLU A 96 -4.20 -0.45 2.18
N GLY A 97 -5.44 -0.35 2.68
CA GLY A 97 -6.59 -1.10 2.15
C GLY A 97 -6.85 -0.78 0.68
N ALA A 98 -6.93 0.51 0.32
CA ALA A 98 -7.07 0.94 -1.07
C ALA A 98 -5.87 0.51 -1.93
N ALA A 99 -4.66 0.62 -1.39
CA ALA A 99 -3.43 0.22 -2.09
C ALA A 99 -3.42 -1.28 -2.42
N ARG A 100 -3.85 -2.14 -1.49
CA ARG A 100 -3.92 -3.59 -1.69
C ARG A 100 -4.98 -3.99 -2.72
N ILE A 101 -6.13 -3.34 -2.71
CA ILE A 101 -7.18 -3.57 -3.72
C ILE A 101 -6.67 -3.15 -5.10
N ALA A 102 -6.06 -1.96 -5.22
CA ALA A 102 -5.49 -1.47 -6.46
C ALA A 102 -4.37 -2.38 -6.99
N ALA A 103 -3.47 -2.84 -6.12
CA ALA A 103 -2.38 -3.74 -6.46
C ALA A 103 -2.89 -5.10 -6.97
N GLY A 104 -3.92 -5.67 -6.32
CA GLY A 104 -4.54 -6.92 -6.77
C GLY A 104 -5.26 -6.76 -8.11
N TYR A 105 -6.14 -5.77 -8.27
CA TYR A 105 -6.85 -5.57 -9.54
C TYR A 105 -5.92 -5.19 -10.72
N ALA A 106 -4.78 -4.55 -10.46
CA ALA A 106 -3.79 -4.28 -11.49
C ALA A 106 -3.05 -5.55 -11.97
N ASP A 107 -3.01 -6.60 -11.15
CA ASP A 107 -2.24 -7.83 -11.36
C ASP A 107 -2.98 -8.78 -12.32
N PRO A 108 -2.39 -9.12 -13.48
CA PRO A 108 -3.04 -9.99 -14.46
C PRO A 108 -3.33 -11.41 -13.94
N ALA A 109 -2.67 -11.85 -12.86
CA ALA A 109 -2.89 -13.15 -12.23
C ALA A 109 -3.99 -13.15 -11.15
N SER A 110 -4.46 -11.97 -10.69
CA SER A 110 -5.21 -11.84 -9.44
C SER A 110 -6.49 -11.00 -9.58
N GLY A 111 -7.51 -11.55 -10.27
CA GLY A 111 -8.83 -10.91 -10.36
C GLY A 111 -8.86 -9.64 -11.21
N HIS A 112 -7.90 -9.49 -12.13
CA HIS A 112 -7.63 -8.36 -13.01
C HIS A 112 -8.84 -7.51 -13.44
N ASP A 113 -8.83 -6.22 -13.08
CA ASP A 113 -9.81 -5.20 -13.48
C ASP A 113 -9.11 -3.83 -13.53
N VAL A 114 -8.82 -3.35 -14.74
CA VAL A 114 -8.12 -2.06 -14.96
C VAL A 114 -8.91 -0.87 -14.42
N ALA A 115 -10.25 -0.91 -14.45
CA ALA A 115 -11.06 0.18 -13.93
C ALA A 115 -11.01 0.22 -12.41
N ALA A 116 -11.14 -0.94 -11.74
CA ALA A 116 -11.00 -1.02 -10.29
C ALA A 116 -9.58 -0.69 -9.82
N ALA A 117 -8.55 -1.17 -10.53
CA ALA A 117 -7.16 -0.87 -10.26
C ALA A 117 -6.91 0.65 -10.23
N LEU A 118 -7.37 1.37 -11.25
CA LEU A 118 -7.21 2.82 -11.34
C LEU A 118 -8.08 3.57 -10.31
N TRP A 119 -9.32 3.12 -10.06
CA TRP A 119 -10.21 3.74 -9.07
C TRP A 119 -9.63 3.69 -7.65
N TRP A 120 -9.13 2.51 -7.24
CA TRP A 120 -8.51 2.32 -5.93
C TRP A 120 -7.10 2.94 -5.86
N ALA A 121 -6.35 3.00 -6.96
CA ALA A 121 -5.09 3.73 -7.02
C ALA A 121 -5.31 5.23 -6.79
N TRP A 122 -6.37 5.84 -7.34
CA TRP A 122 -6.70 7.25 -7.04
C TRP A 122 -7.05 7.52 -5.56
N GLN A 123 -7.47 6.49 -4.81
CA GLN A 123 -7.64 6.58 -3.34
C GLN A 123 -6.34 6.32 -2.57
N THR A 124 -5.31 5.78 -3.22
CA THR A 124 -4.00 5.50 -2.63
C THR A 124 -3.12 6.77 -2.60
N PRO A 125 -2.43 7.08 -1.48
CA PRO A 125 -1.43 8.15 -1.42
C PRO A 125 -0.29 7.94 -2.43
N GLY A 126 0.23 9.02 -3.01
CA GLY A 126 1.34 8.98 -3.98
C GLY A 126 0.91 8.75 -5.44
N PHE A 127 -0.26 8.14 -5.71
CA PHE A 127 -0.76 7.99 -7.08
C PHE A 127 -1.48 9.26 -7.55
N ARG A 128 -0.72 10.30 -7.96
CA ARG A 128 -1.24 11.59 -8.44
C ARG A 128 -0.53 11.98 -9.74
N LEU A 129 -0.89 11.30 -10.84
CA LEU A 129 -0.18 11.38 -12.11
C LEU A 129 -0.99 12.13 -13.16
N ASN A 130 -0.47 13.26 -13.64
CA ASN A 130 -1.15 14.11 -14.63
C ASN A 130 -1.47 13.36 -15.94
N TRP A 131 -0.57 12.48 -16.38
CA TRP A 131 -0.78 11.67 -17.58
C TRP A 131 -1.78 10.51 -17.38
N CYS A 132 -2.13 10.18 -16.13
CA CYS A 132 -3.27 9.32 -15.76
C CYS A 132 -4.44 10.11 -15.16
N ALA A 133 -4.52 11.43 -15.38
CA ALA A 133 -5.57 12.28 -14.84
C ALA A 133 -6.97 11.85 -15.31
N VAL A 134 -7.86 11.67 -14.33
CA VAL A 134 -9.32 11.53 -14.49
C VAL A 134 -9.98 12.77 -13.86
N PRO A 135 -11.01 13.38 -14.49
CA PRO A 135 -11.73 14.52 -13.93
C PRO A 135 -12.19 14.31 -12.48
N GLN A 136 -12.25 15.38 -11.69
CA GLN A 136 -12.52 15.27 -10.24
C GLN A 136 -13.94 14.77 -9.95
N ASP A 137 -14.93 15.21 -10.72
CA ASP A 137 -16.31 14.75 -10.64
C ASP A 137 -16.42 13.27 -11.03
N ALA A 138 -15.70 12.84 -12.08
CA ALA A 138 -15.60 11.44 -12.46
C ALA A 138 -14.84 10.59 -11.43
N ARG A 139 -13.98 11.17 -10.57
CA ARG A 139 -13.33 10.45 -9.44
C ARG A 139 -14.22 10.31 -8.20
N ALA A 140 -15.39 10.92 -8.17
CA ALA A 140 -16.36 10.80 -7.08
C ALA A 140 -17.52 9.83 -7.40
N ASP A 141 -17.64 9.40 -8.67
CA ASP A 141 -18.75 8.60 -9.19
C ASP A 141 -18.18 7.42 -10.01
N PRO A 142 -18.39 6.16 -9.58
CA PRO A 142 -17.87 4.99 -10.26
C PRO A 142 -18.23 4.86 -11.74
N ASP A 143 -19.47 5.18 -12.12
CA ASP A 143 -19.96 5.00 -13.48
C ASP A 143 -19.34 6.06 -14.40
N ARG A 144 -19.23 7.30 -13.91
CA ARG A 144 -18.48 8.37 -14.60
C ARG A 144 -17.00 8.05 -14.73
N PHE A 145 -16.40 7.39 -13.74
CA PHE A 145 -15.00 6.96 -13.82
C PHE A 145 -14.79 5.95 -14.94
N VAL A 146 -15.63 4.91 -15.00
CA VAL A 146 -15.60 3.89 -16.07
C VAL A 146 -15.82 4.55 -17.43
N ALA A 147 -16.82 5.43 -17.57
CA ALA A 147 -17.08 6.16 -18.80
C ALA A 147 -15.87 7.04 -19.22
N ALA A 148 -15.21 7.71 -18.27
CA ALA A 148 -14.01 8.49 -18.55
C ALA A 148 -12.83 7.63 -19.03
N LEU A 149 -12.67 6.41 -18.48
CA LEU A 149 -11.65 5.46 -18.92
C LEU A 149 -11.95 4.83 -20.29
N GLN A 150 -13.22 4.61 -20.65
CA GLN A 150 -13.61 4.09 -21.96
C GLN A 150 -13.19 5.01 -23.13
N ALA A 151 -13.06 6.31 -22.88
CA ALA A 151 -12.56 7.28 -23.85
C ALA A 151 -11.02 7.28 -24.01
N TRP A 152 -10.27 6.49 -23.24
CA TRP A 152 -8.81 6.50 -23.27
C TRP A 152 -8.23 5.56 -24.34
N PRO A 153 -7.10 5.92 -24.99
CA PRO A 153 -6.33 4.98 -25.79
C PRO A 153 -5.88 3.77 -24.96
N ALA A 154 -5.93 2.57 -25.54
CA ALA A 154 -5.54 1.32 -24.87
C ALA A 154 -4.10 1.37 -24.30
N ALA A 155 -3.16 2.02 -25.01
CA ALA A 155 -1.80 2.24 -24.53
C ALA A 155 -1.74 3.09 -23.24
N ARG A 156 -2.61 4.10 -23.10
CA ARG A 156 -2.72 4.93 -21.88
C ARG A 156 -3.27 4.10 -20.72
N LEU A 157 -4.32 3.30 -20.95
CA LEU A 157 -4.88 2.40 -19.95
C LEU A 157 -3.83 1.39 -19.45
N ALA A 158 -3.08 0.76 -20.36
CA ALA A 158 -2.03 -0.19 -20.03
C ALA A 158 -0.87 0.47 -19.23
N ALA A 159 -0.38 1.64 -19.66
CA ALA A 159 0.64 2.41 -18.95
C ALA A 159 0.20 2.82 -17.55
N CYS A 160 -1.03 3.33 -17.41
CA CYS A 160 -1.58 3.74 -16.12
C CYS A 160 -1.86 2.55 -15.19
N ASN A 161 -2.34 1.40 -15.71
CA ASN A 161 -2.54 0.19 -14.91
C ASN A 161 -1.21 -0.37 -14.37
N TYR A 162 -0.19 -0.43 -15.23
CA TYR A 162 1.16 -0.87 -14.84
C TYR A 162 1.72 -0.01 -13.70
N VAL A 163 1.67 1.31 -13.83
CA VAL A 163 2.17 2.22 -12.78
C VAL A 163 1.28 2.21 -11.53
N ALA A 164 -0.04 2.06 -11.68
CA ALA A 164 -0.95 1.88 -10.55
C ALA A 164 -0.59 0.64 -9.73
N GLY A 165 -0.38 -0.52 -10.39
CA GLY A 165 0.01 -1.75 -9.71
C GLY A 165 1.34 -1.63 -8.96
N VAL A 166 2.37 -1.08 -9.62
CA VAL A 166 3.71 -0.91 -9.03
C VAL A 166 3.66 0.01 -7.80
N LEU A 167 3.08 1.21 -7.93
CA LEU A 167 3.02 2.18 -6.83
C LEU A 167 2.09 1.72 -5.70
N SER A 168 0.98 1.05 -6.03
CA SER A 168 0.05 0.55 -5.00
C SER A 168 0.62 -0.66 -4.26
N THR A 169 1.42 -1.52 -4.90
CA THR A 169 2.19 -2.57 -4.18
C THR A 169 3.16 -1.96 -3.19
N ILE A 170 3.89 -0.92 -3.59
CA ILE A 170 4.83 -0.22 -2.70
C ILE A 170 4.07 0.41 -1.52
N ALA A 171 2.96 1.12 -1.78
CA ALA A 171 2.12 1.71 -0.74
C ALA A 171 1.41 0.68 0.17
N ALA A 172 1.15 -0.54 -0.33
CA ALA A 172 0.51 -1.63 0.41
C ALA A 172 1.43 -2.41 1.37
N GLU A 173 2.73 -2.42 1.07
CA GLU A 173 3.75 -3.19 1.79
C GLU A 173 4.71 -2.31 2.60
N VAL A 174 4.91 -1.04 2.21
CA VAL A 174 5.81 -0.09 2.88
C VAL A 174 4.99 0.85 3.75
N LYS A 175 4.65 0.39 4.97
CA LYS A 175 3.89 1.18 5.94
C LYS A 175 4.71 2.37 6.44
N TYR A 176 4.44 3.53 5.87
CA TYR A 176 5.20 4.76 6.05
C TYR A 176 4.32 5.85 6.66
N PRO A 177 4.77 6.61 7.69
CA PRO A 177 6.15 6.70 8.19
C PRO A 177 6.52 5.69 9.29
N GLU A 178 5.64 4.77 9.69
CA GLU A 178 5.89 3.84 10.81
C GLU A 178 7.20 3.04 10.66
N LEU A 179 7.51 2.56 9.45
CA LEU A 179 8.78 1.88 9.16
C LEU A 179 10.01 2.79 9.31
N ALA A 180 9.89 4.08 8.96
CA ALA A 180 10.98 5.05 9.13
C ALA A 180 11.16 5.44 10.62
N ALA A 181 10.06 5.54 11.37
CA ALA A 181 10.06 5.79 12.81
C ALA A 181 10.64 4.61 13.60
N ALA A 182 10.28 3.36 13.24
CA ALA A 182 10.87 2.14 13.80
C ALA A 182 12.39 2.01 13.53
N HIS A 183 12.90 2.76 12.55
CA HIS A 183 14.31 2.87 12.20
C HIS A 183 14.95 4.22 12.61
N GLY A 184 14.24 5.09 13.34
CA GLY A 184 14.79 6.33 13.91
C GLY A 184 15.30 7.36 12.89
N ILE A 185 14.80 7.36 11.65
CA ILE A 185 15.36 8.18 10.55
C ILE A 185 14.69 9.57 10.52
N GLY A 186 15.47 10.65 10.26
CA GLY A 186 15.05 11.93 9.63
C GLY A 186 15.79 12.15 8.28
N GLY A 187 15.34 12.90 7.25
CA GLY A 187 14.07 13.62 7.05
C GLY A 187 13.44 13.59 5.62
N ASP A 188 14.11 13.18 4.53
CA ASP A 188 13.38 12.77 3.30
C ASP A 188 14.01 11.60 2.50
N VAL A 189 13.16 10.83 1.82
CA VAL A 189 13.51 9.87 0.76
C VAL A 189 12.58 10.06 -0.43
N THR A 190 13.13 10.17 -1.64
CA THR A 190 12.35 10.24 -2.89
C THR A 190 12.51 8.95 -3.66
N LEU A 191 11.41 8.23 -3.86
CA LEU A 191 11.36 7.11 -4.79
C LEU A 191 11.20 7.66 -6.21
N ARG A 192 12.14 7.30 -7.08
CA ARG A 192 12.18 7.67 -8.50
C ARG A 192 11.89 6.43 -9.33
N PHE A 193 10.67 6.32 -9.82
CA PHE A 193 10.26 5.24 -10.70
C PHE A 193 10.38 5.70 -12.17
N LEU A 194 11.37 5.15 -12.88
CA LEU A 194 11.48 5.28 -14.32
C LEU A 194 10.55 4.23 -14.93
N ALA A 195 9.35 4.66 -15.29
CA ALA A 195 8.29 3.76 -15.70
C ALA A 195 8.54 3.14 -17.08
N GLY A 196 9.14 3.88 -18.02
CA GLY A 196 9.42 3.41 -19.38
C GLY A 196 10.67 2.54 -19.54
N VAL A 197 11.54 2.49 -18.52
CA VAL A 197 12.64 1.53 -18.39
C VAL A 197 12.56 0.94 -16.98
N PRO A 198 11.85 -0.19 -16.77
CA PRO A 198 11.27 -0.61 -15.49
C PRO A 198 12.31 -0.69 -14.36
N ARG A 199 12.54 0.45 -13.70
CA ARG A 199 13.64 0.69 -12.76
C ARG A 199 13.18 1.67 -11.70
N ILE A 200 13.45 1.33 -10.45
CA ILE A 200 13.19 2.20 -9.30
C ILE A 200 14.54 2.55 -8.67
N GLU A 201 14.77 3.84 -8.47
CA GLU A 201 15.93 4.40 -7.78
C GLU A 201 15.45 5.07 -6.49
N LEU A 202 16.24 4.96 -5.42
CA LEU A 202 15.99 5.67 -4.17
C LEU A 202 16.96 6.85 -4.09
N GLN A 203 16.43 8.07 -4.07
CA GLN A 203 17.19 9.29 -3.86
C GLN A 203 16.94 9.80 -2.45
N ARG A 204 17.93 9.67 -1.58
CA ARG A 204 17.89 10.24 -0.22
C ARG A 204 17.92 11.77 -0.31
N GLY A 205 17.05 12.43 0.47
CA GLY A 205 17.05 13.89 0.66
C GLY A 205 17.95 14.28 1.82
N ASP A 206 17.59 15.37 2.53
CA ASP A 206 18.33 15.82 3.72
C ASP A 206 18.06 14.91 4.91
N ALA A 207 18.80 13.81 4.98
CA ALA A 207 18.71 12.84 6.06
C ALA A 207 19.38 13.37 7.35
N ARG A 208 18.60 14.07 8.19
CA ARG A 208 19.01 14.48 9.55
C ARG A 208 18.69 13.40 10.57
N GLU A 209 19.70 12.73 11.11
CA GLU A 209 19.53 11.86 12.28
C GLU A 209 19.07 12.72 13.47
N TYR A 210 17.92 12.39 14.07
CA TYR A 210 17.45 13.01 15.30
C TYR A 210 17.81 12.11 16.47
N GLU A 211 18.67 12.57 17.38
CA GLU A 211 18.82 11.90 18.67
C GLU A 211 17.48 11.97 19.42
N LEU A 212 16.82 10.83 19.61
CA LEU A 212 15.61 10.72 20.43
C LEU A 212 15.97 10.77 21.92
N VAL A 213 16.44 11.95 22.36
CA VAL A 213 16.82 12.19 23.75
C VAL A 213 15.56 12.26 24.63
N GLY A 214 15.36 11.23 25.46
CA GLY A 214 14.48 11.32 26.64
C GLY A 214 13.11 10.64 26.59
N TRP A 215 12.83 9.72 25.67
CA TRP A 215 11.51 9.04 25.60
C TRP A 215 11.48 7.50 25.74
N VAL A 216 12.54 6.90 26.32
CA VAL A 216 12.46 5.56 26.91
C VAL A 216 13.23 5.53 28.24
N SER A 217 12.54 5.15 29.31
CA SER A 217 13.17 4.81 30.59
C SER A 217 13.75 3.39 30.52
N ALA A 218 15.06 3.28 30.81
CA ALA A 218 15.88 2.08 30.92
C ALA A 218 16.18 1.28 29.62
N ASP A 219 17.48 1.00 29.44
CA ASP A 219 18.09 -0.09 28.66
C ASP A 219 17.91 -0.19 27.13
N THR A 220 18.27 0.87 26.37
CA THR A 220 18.90 0.72 25.03
C THR A 220 19.81 1.92 24.63
N LEU A 221 20.77 2.31 25.47
CA LEU A 221 21.79 3.35 25.13
C LEU A 221 23.12 2.80 24.55
N ARG A 222 23.16 1.55 24.09
CA ARG A 222 24.36 0.89 23.56
C ARG A 222 24.09 0.02 22.31
N ASP A 223 23.97 0.68 21.16
CA ASP A 223 24.58 0.28 19.86
C ASP A 223 24.05 1.21 18.75
N ARG A 224 24.59 2.43 18.56
CA ARG A 224 25.88 2.66 17.88
C ARG A 224 26.14 1.77 16.65
N LYS A 225 25.20 1.74 15.69
CA LYS A 225 25.51 1.34 14.29
C LYS A 225 24.62 2.03 13.24
N THR A 226 24.49 3.36 13.34
CA THR A 226 23.74 4.27 12.45
C THR A 226 23.77 3.92 10.95
N ARG A 227 24.92 3.51 10.39
CA ARG A 227 24.99 3.09 8.98
C ARG A 227 24.08 1.91 8.63
N ARG A 228 23.98 0.88 9.48
CA ARG A 228 23.20 -0.34 9.19
C ARG A 228 21.69 -0.12 9.14
N ILE A 229 21.18 0.95 9.76
CA ILE A 229 19.74 1.15 9.96
C ILE A 229 19.11 1.76 8.70
N GLY A 230 19.77 2.71 8.05
CA GLY A 230 19.37 3.23 6.73
C GLY A 230 19.41 2.15 5.64
N ASP A 231 20.48 1.33 5.64
CA ASP A 231 20.64 0.21 4.70
C ASP A 231 19.48 -0.80 4.78
N GLY A 232 18.93 -1.03 5.99
CA GLY A 232 17.82 -1.95 6.23
C GLY A 232 16.51 -1.48 5.57
N PHE A 233 16.17 -0.19 5.72
CA PHE A 233 15.01 0.41 5.05
C PHE A 233 15.16 0.39 3.52
N GLU A 234 16.32 0.83 3.01
CA GLU A 234 16.57 0.85 1.55
C GLU A 234 16.56 -0.56 0.95
N THR A 235 17.06 -1.57 1.68
CA THR A 235 16.96 -2.98 1.29
C THR A 235 15.51 -3.46 1.27
N ALA A 236 14.72 -3.16 2.30
CA ALA A 236 13.31 -3.55 2.35
C ALA A 236 12.49 -2.90 1.22
N LEU A 237 12.64 -1.60 1.01
CA LEU A 237 11.98 -0.85 -0.06
C LEU A 237 12.43 -1.31 -1.44
N SER A 238 13.72 -1.58 -1.64
CA SER A 238 14.24 -2.15 -2.90
C SER A 238 13.71 -3.56 -3.15
N ALA A 239 13.56 -4.40 -2.13
CA ALA A 239 12.96 -5.72 -2.25
C ALA A 239 11.48 -5.66 -2.65
N VAL A 240 10.71 -4.72 -2.07
CA VAL A 240 9.30 -4.47 -2.47
C VAL A 240 9.25 -3.94 -3.91
N ALA A 241 10.05 -2.94 -4.25
CA ALA A 241 10.13 -2.36 -5.59
C ALA A 241 10.48 -3.40 -6.67
N ASN A 242 11.47 -4.25 -6.43
CA ASN A 242 11.85 -5.31 -7.36
C ASN A 242 10.75 -6.36 -7.54
N ARG A 243 10.06 -6.77 -6.47
CA ARG A 243 8.88 -7.65 -6.59
C ARG A 243 7.74 -6.99 -7.36
N ALA A 244 7.48 -5.70 -7.12
CA ALA A 244 6.45 -4.95 -7.83
C ALA A 244 6.75 -4.90 -9.34
N LEU A 245 7.98 -4.55 -9.73
CA LEU A 245 8.41 -4.53 -11.15
C LEU A 245 8.33 -5.92 -11.82
N GLN A 246 8.48 -7.01 -11.06
CA GLN A 246 8.30 -8.38 -11.56
C GLN A 246 6.83 -8.81 -11.64
N ARG A 247 5.96 -8.29 -10.76
CA ARG A 247 4.52 -8.62 -10.69
C ARG A 247 3.72 -8.05 -11.86
N TYR A 248 4.04 -6.84 -12.31
CA TYR A 248 3.28 -6.16 -13.36
C TYR A 248 4.06 -6.14 -14.69
N PRO A 249 3.55 -6.78 -15.76
CA PRO A 249 4.19 -6.72 -17.07
C PRO A 249 4.29 -5.28 -17.59
N HIS A 250 5.50 -4.87 -17.99
CA HIS A 250 5.72 -3.57 -18.60
C HIS A 250 5.00 -3.50 -19.97
N PRO A 251 4.13 -2.51 -20.23
CA PRO A 251 3.22 -2.52 -21.38
C PRO A 251 3.88 -2.14 -22.72
N GLY A 252 5.12 -1.63 -22.69
CA GLY A 252 5.80 -1.12 -23.88
C GLY A 252 5.25 0.24 -24.34
N GLY A 253 5.92 0.85 -25.33
CA GLY A 253 5.50 2.14 -25.91
C GLY A 253 5.57 3.36 -24.97
N MET A 254 6.02 3.19 -23.72
CA MET A 254 6.25 4.29 -22.78
C MET A 254 7.61 4.97 -23.07
N PRO A 255 7.69 6.32 -23.10
CA PRO A 255 8.95 7.04 -23.22
C PRO A 255 9.93 6.65 -22.09
N ALA A 256 11.21 6.43 -22.43
CA ALA A 256 12.22 5.95 -21.48
C ALA A 256 12.49 6.92 -20.32
N ASP A 257 12.21 8.20 -20.52
CA ASP A 257 12.29 9.30 -19.57
C ASP A 257 11.01 9.50 -18.73
N THR A 258 9.99 8.63 -18.88
CA THR A 258 8.76 8.68 -18.07
C THR A 258 9.08 8.46 -16.59
N LEU A 259 9.26 9.55 -15.86
CA LEU A 259 9.60 9.56 -14.44
C LEU A 259 8.36 9.81 -13.57
N VAL A 260 8.17 8.96 -12.57
CA VAL A 260 7.30 9.21 -11.43
C VAL A 260 8.14 9.40 -10.18
N GLN A 261 7.88 10.48 -9.44
CA GLN A 261 8.53 10.72 -8.16
C GLN A 261 7.50 10.67 -7.03
N VAL A 262 7.78 9.87 -6.01
CA VAL A 262 7.02 9.86 -4.76
C VAL A 262 7.97 10.31 -3.65
N LYS A 263 7.77 11.52 -3.14
CA LYS A 263 8.54 12.04 -2.00
C LYS A 263 7.91 11.55 -0.69
N PHE A 264 8.69 10.78 0.05
CA PHE A 264 8.45 10.41 1.42
C PHE A 264 9.19 11.42 2.30
N SER A 265 8.49 12.48 2.72
CA SER A 265 8.98 13.47 3.69
C SER A 265 8.64 13.02 5.11
N PHE A 266 9.52 13.29 6.06
CA PHE A 266 9.31 12.94 7.46
C PHE A 266 10.01 13.95 8.36
N GLY A 267 9.28 14.43 9.34
CA GLY A 267 9.80 15.36 10.33
C GLY A 267 9.17 15.03 11.67
N ILE A 268 9.99 15.12 12.71
CA ILE A 268 9.45 15.52 14.01
C ILE A 268 9.05 16.98 13.81
N GLU A 269 7.75 17.24 13.65
CA GLU A 269 7.24 18.59 13.86
C GLU A 269 7.49 18.93 15.33
N HIS A 270 8.63 19.57 15.59
CA HIS A 270 8.68 20.51 16.69
C HIS A 270 7.62 21.58 16.38
N GLN A 271 6.44 21.42 16.97
CA GLN A 271 5.62 22.55 17.34
C GLN A 271 6.49 23.44 18.23
N MET A 272 7.18 24.39 17.60
CA MET A 272 7.71 25.54 18.30
C MET A 272 6.50 26.33 18.78
N ALA A 273 6.04 26.01 19.99
CA ALA A 273 5.11 26.84 20.71
C ALA A 273 5.69 28.27 20.74
N ARG A 274 4.92 29.20 20.19
CA ARG A 274 5.08 30.65 20.37
C ARG A 274 3.99 31.13 21.33
#